data_AF-A0A6J4JJF2-F1
#
_entry.id   AF-A0A6J4JJF2-F1
#
_cell.length_a   1.000
_cell.length_b   1.000
_cell.length_c   1.000
_cell.angle_alpha   90.00
_cell.angle_beta   90.00
_cell.angle_gamma   90.00
#
_symmetry.space_group_name_H-M   'P 1'
#
loop_
_entity.id
_entity.type
_entity.pdbx_description
1 polymer ?
#
loop_
_entity_poly.entity_id
_entity_poly.type
_entity_poly.pdbx_seq_one_letter_code
_entity_poly.pdbx_strand_id
1 'polypeptide(L)'
;MDVRFWFDPVCPFCWLTSKWLRLVAPQRDLAIEWRFISLRLLNAHVDYDAQFPPEYEAGHTAGLRALRVAARVRHEHGPEALDRLQDAFGRHVFEQEPVPDTAEAKGARGTDRFVAGVLTTAGLPPAL
;
A
#
# COMPACT_ATOMS: atom_id res chain seq x y z
N MET A 1 4.45 20.09 -13.61
CA MET A 1 2.98 19.92 -13.40
C MET A 1 2.83 18.72 -12.50
N ASP A 2 2.02 18.80 -11.45
CA ASP A 2 2.09 17.81 -10.37
C ASP A 2 0.89 16.87 -10.41
N VAL A 3 1.13 15.57 -10.27
CA VAL A 3 0.07 14.54 -10.19
C VAL A 3 -0.07 14.11 -8.75
N ARG A 4 -1.27 14.29 -8.19
CA ARG A 4 -1.64 13.68 -6.91
C ARG A 4 -2.17 12.29 -7.15
N PHE A 5 -1.57 11.29 -6.51
CA PHE A 5 -1.97 9.90 -6.66
C PHE A 5 -2.34 9.31 -5.31
N TRP A 6 -3.60 8.90 -5.16
CA TRP A 6 -4.10 8.24 -3.95
C TRP A 6 -3.89 6.74 -4.05
N PHE A 7 -3.26 6.15 -3.04
CA PHE A 7 -3.02 4.72 -2.99
C PHE A 7 -3.42 4.09 -1.66
N ASP A 8 -3.83 2.83 -1.74
CA ASP A 8 -3.86 1.86 -0.65
C ASP A 8 -2.87 0.73 -1.01
N PRO A 9 -1.96 0.32 -0.10
CA PRO A 9 -0.99 -0.75 -0.34
C PRO A 9 -1.61 -2.08 -0.79
N VAL A 10 -2.87 -2.36 -0.47
CA VAL A 10 -3.54 -3.62 -0.87
C VAL A 10 -4.42 -3.50 -2.10
N CYS A 11 -4.53 -2.31 -2.71
CA CYS A 11 -5.34 -2.11 -3.91
C CYS A 11 -4.56 -2.48 -5.19
N PRO A 12 -4.96 -3.53 -5.94
CA PRO A 12 -4.27 -3.94 -7.16
C PRO A 12 -4.33 -2.88 -8.26
N PHE A 13 -5.44 -2.13 -8.34
CA PHE A 13 -5.59 -1.05 -9.31
C PHE A 13 -4.64 0.11 -9.01
N CYS A 14 -4.51 0.51 -7.73
CA CYS A 14 -3.53 1.51 -7.33
C CYS A 14 -2.11 1.08 -7.69
N TRP A 15 -1.77 -0.20 -7.50
CA TRP A 15 -0.44 -0.70 -7.86
C TRP A 15 -0.18 -0.59 -9.37
N LEU A 16 -1.07 -1.13 -10.20
CA LEU A 16 -0.90 -1.12 -11.64
C LEU A 16 -0.79 0.31 -12.19
N THR A 17 -1.67 1.22 -11.73
CA THR A 17 -1.61 2.62 -12.16
C THR A 17 -0.37 3.32 -11.63
N SER A 18 0.12 3.00 -10.43
CA SER A 18 1.36 3.58 -9.90
C SER A 18 2.58 3.19 -10.73
N LYS A 19 2.67 1.95 -11.22
CA LYS A 19 3.73 1.50 -12.14
C LYS A 19 3.70 2.30 -13.44
N TRP A 20 2.51 2.43 -14.04
CA TRP A 20 2.34 3.26 -15.23
C TRP A 20 2.75 4.72 -14.99
N LEU A 21 2.33 5.29 -13.86
CA LEU A 21 2.65 6.68 -13.52
C LEU A 21 4.17 6.89 -13.38
N ARG A 22 4.88 5.95 -12.75
CA ARG A 22 6.36 5.98 -12.64
C ARG A 22 7.07 5.90 -14.00
N LEU A 23 6.49 5.18 -14.97
CA LEU A 23 7.02 5.12 -16.34
C LEU A 23 6.80 6.43 -17.11
N VAL A 24 5.64 7.08 -16.92
CA VAL A 24 5.24 8.27 -17.69
C VAL A 24 5.79 9.56 -17.09
N ALA A 25 5.89 9.67 -15.77
CA ALA A 25 6.32 10.88 -15.08
C ALA A 25 7.63 11.51 -15.63
N PRO A 26 8.74 10.76 -15.82
CA PRO A 26 9.97 11.35 -16.37
C PRO A 26 9.85 11.76 -17.84
N GLN A 27 8.92 11.17 -18.61
CA GLN A 27 8.71 11.51 -20.02
C GLN A 27 7.87 12.78 -20.21
N ARG A 28 7.25 13.27 -19.13
CA ARG A 28 6.28 14.37 -19.14
C ARG A 28 6.64 15.48 -18.14
N ASP A 29 7.80 15.38 -17.49
CA ASP A 29 8.24 16.32 -16.44
C ASP A 29 7.18 16.50 -15.32
N LEU A 30 6.67 15.36 -14.83
CA LEU A 30 5.66 15.31 -13.76
C LEU A 30 6.31 14.95 -12.42
N ALA A 31 5.96 15.69 -11.37
CA ALA A 31 6.22 15.28 -10.00
C ALA A 31 5.01 14.49 -9.46
N ILE A 32 5.28 13.36 -8.79
CA ILE A 32 4.24 12.54 -8.17
C ILE A 32 4.13 12.90 -6.68
N GLU A 33 2.94 13.33 -6.27
CA GLU A 33 2.60 13.49 -4.86
C GLU A 33 1.72 12.33 -4.38
N TRP A 34 2.30 11.46 -3.54
CA TRP A 34 1.59 10.32 -2.97
C TRP A 34 0.62 10.73 -1.85
N ARG A 35 -0.66 10.40 -2.04
CA ARG A 35 -1.76 10.60 -1.10
C ARG A 35 -2.32 9.26 -0.64
N PHE A 36 -3.03 9.26 0.48
CA PHE A 36 -3.57 8.04 1.08
C PHE A 36 -5.06 7.92 0.81
N ILE A 37 -5.49 6.74 0.41
CA ILE A 37 -6.88 6.31 0.49
C ILE A 37 -6.88 4.96 1.19
N SER A 38 -7.82 4.73 2.09
CA SER A 38 -7.95 3.44 2.77
C SER A 38 -9.22 2.74 2.30
N LEU A 39 -9.08 1.55 1.71
CA LEU A 39 -10.21 0.71 1.34
C LEU A 39 -11.04 0.29 2.56
N ARG A 40 -10.38 0.10 3.71
CA ARG A 40 -11.06 -0.19 4.99
C ARG A 40 -11.98 0.94 5.40
N LEU A 41 -11.49 2.18 5.36
CA LEU A 41 -12.29 3.36 5.74
C LEU A 41 -13.34 3.70 4.69
N LEU A 42 -13.00 3.58 3.40
CA LEU A 42 -13.92 3.82 2.29
C LEU A 42 -15.16 2.93 2.40
N ASN A 43 -14.95 1.64 2.70
CA ASN A 43 -16.01 0.66 2.83
C ASN A 43 -16.52 0.49 4.27
N ALA A 44 -16.24 1.42 5.19
CA ALA A 44 -16.65 1.27 6.60
C ALA A 44 -18.18 1.24 6.82
N HIS A 45 -18.94 1.69 5.82
CA HIS A 45 -20.40 1.67 5.81
C HIS A 45 -20.99 0.40 5.18
N VAL A 46 -20.13 -0.47 4.65
CA VAL A 46 -20.53 -1.72 3.99
C VAL A 46 -20.54 -2.84 5.03
N ASP A 47 -21.55 -3.69 4.96
CA ASP A 47 -21.57 -4.96 5.68
C ASP A 47 -20.60 -5.94 4.98
N TYR A 48 -19.42 -6.12 5.56
CA TYR A 48 -18.38 -6.96 4.96
C TYR A 48 -18.78 -8.42 4.87
N ASP A 49 -19.45 -8.95 5.90
CA ASP A 49 -19.84 -10.36 5.95
C ASP A 49 -20.90 -10.67 4.89
N ALA A 50 -21.79 -9.70 4.62
CA ALA A 50 -22.84 -9.86 3.63
C ALA A 50 -22.39 -9.58 2.18
N GLN A 51 -21.40 -8.68 1.98
CA GLN A 51 -21.08 -8.16 0.64
C GLN A 51 -19.71 -8.58 0.11
N PHE A 52 -18.81 -9.07 0.96
CA PHE A 52 -17.48 -9.47 0.55
C PHE A 52 -17.12 -10.88 1.02
N PRO A 53 -16.23 -11.57 0.28
CA PRO A 53 -15.55 -12.74 0.81
C PRO A 53 -14.81 -12.40 2.12
N PRO A 54 -14.73 -13.33 3.09
CA PRO A 54 -14.15 -13.06 4.42
C PRO A 54 -12.71 -12.49 4.39
N GLU A 55 -11.93 -12.83 3.38
CA GLU A 55 -10.55 -12.37 3.23
C GLU A 55 -10.41 -10.87 2.88
N TYR A 56 -11.47 -10.23 2.40
CA TYR A 56 -11.46 -8.80 2.06
C TYR A 56 -11.37 -7.91 3.29
N GLU A 57 -12.12 -8.23 4.36
CA GLU A 57 -12.03 -7.48 5.61
C GLU A 57 -10.59 -7.52 6.16
N ALA A 58 -9.99 -8.71 6.19
CA ALA A 58 -8.63 -8.89 6.67
C ALA A 58 -7.61 -8.16 5.78
N GLY A 59 -7.76 -8.25 4.45
CA GLY A 59 -6.93 -7.54 3.48
C GLY A 59 -7.04 -6.01 3.60
N HIS A 60 -8.25 -5.46 3.66
CA HIS A 60 -8.46 -4.03 3.83
C HIS A 60 -7.93 -3.54 5.18
N THR A 61 -8.10 -4.33 6.25
CA THR A 61 -7.54 -4.02 7.57
C THR A 61 -6.01 -4.02 7.54
N ALA A 62 -5.39 -4.96 6.82
CA ALA A 62 -3.96 -4.96 6.58
C ALA A 62 -3.49 -3.70 5.84
N GLY A 63 -4.22 -3.28 4.79
CA GLY A 63 -3.97 -2.02 4.08
C GLY A 63 -4.01 -0.80 4.99
N LEU A 64 -5.01 -0.71 5.89
CA LEU A 64 -5.11 0.37 6.87
C LEU A 64 -3.91 0.40 7.84
N ARG A 65 -3.42 -0.77 8.30
CA ARG A 65 -2.22 -0.85 9.14
C ARG A 65 -0.98 -0.38 8.39
N ALA A 66 -0.79 -0.85 7.16
CA ALA A 66 0.31 -0.43 6.30
C ALA A 66 0.29 1.09 6.01
N LEU A 67 -0.90 1.68 5.82
CA LEU A 67 -1.05 3.13 5.63
C LEU A 67 -0.65 3.95 6.86
N ARG A 68 -0.84 3.43 8.09
CA ARG A 68 -0.36 4.10 9.31
C ARG A 68 1.17 4.19 9.33
N VAL A 69 1.85 3.12 8.93
CA VAL A 69 3.32 3.11 8.77
C VAL A 69 3.74 4.04 7.64
N ALA A 70 3.06 4.03 6.50
CA ALA A 70 3.33 4.95 5.40
C ALA A 70 3.16 6.43 5.81
N ALA A 71 2.16 6.74 6.63
CA ALA A 71 1.96 8.06 7.19
C ALA A 71 3.11 8.48 8.12
N ARG A 72 3.57 7.57 8.99
CA ARG A 72 4.74 7.79 9.85
C ARG A 72 6.01 8.02 9.02
N VAL A 73 6.24 7.20 8.00
CA VAL A 73 7.39 7.35 7.09
C VAL A 73 7.38 8.69 6.38
N ARG A 74 6.22 9.13 5.87
CA ARG A 74 6.13 10.46 5.25
C ARG A 74 6.45 11.57 6.25
N HIS A 75 5.98 11.45 7.50
CA HIS A 75 6.22 12.44 8.55
C HIS A 75 7.69 12.51 8.97
N GLU A 76 8.34 11.36 9.18
CA GLU A 76 9.70 11.29 9.73
C GLU A 76 10.80 11.34 8.65
N HIS A 77 10.52 10.87 7.43
CA HIS A 77 11.51 10.68 6.37
C HIS A 77 11.18 11.36 5.04
N GLY A 78 10.04 12.06 4.94
CA GLY A 78 9.68 12.87 3.78
C GLY A 78 9.06 12.12 2.59
N PRO A 79 8.72 12.85 1.51
CA PRO A 79 7.99 12.32 0.37
C PRO A 79 8.81 11.32 -0.47
N GLU A 80 10.13 11.48 -0.58
CA GLU A 80 11.00 10.55 -1.33
C GLU A 80 11.09 9.19 -0.64
N ALA A 81 11.05 9.16 0.70
CA ALA A 81 10.97 7.91 1.46
C ALA A 81 9.62 7.23 1.28
N LEU A 82 8.52 8.01 1.25
CA LEU A 82 7.20 7.47 0.93
C LEU A 82 7.14 6.90 -0.49
N ASP A 83 7.80 7.55 -1.46
CA ASP A 83 7.90 7.04 -2.82
C ASP A 83 8.54 5.64 -2.86
N ARG A 84 9.70 5.47 -2.23
CA ARG A 84 10.37 4.15 -2.14
C ARG A 84 9.52 3.12 -1.42
N LEU A 85 8.85 3.53 -0.34
CA LEU A 85 7.99 2.64 0.43
C LEU A 85 6.75 2.19 -0.37
N GLN A 86 6.13 3.09 -1.14
CA GLN A 86 4.98 2.77 -1.97
C GLN A 86 5.33 1.71 -3.03
N ASP A 87 6.50 1.84 -3.67
CA ASP A 87 7.01 0.85 -4.62
C ASP A 87 7.35 -0.48 -3.92
N ALA A 88 7.99 -0.44 -2.75
CA ALA A 88 8.28 -1.64 -1.97
C ALA A 88 7.01 -2.39 -1.56
N PHE A 89 5.96 -1.71 -1.12
CA PHE A 89 4.67 -2.34 -0.83
C PHE A 89 4.12 -3.06 -2.06
N GLY A 90 4.10 -2.40 -3.21
CA GLY A 90 3.61 -3.00 -4.45
C GLY A 90 4.32 -4.31 -4.80
N ARG A 91 5.66 -4.30 -4.72
CA ARG A 91 6.48 -5.50 -5.00
C ARG A 91 6.23 -6.65 -4.01
N HIS A 92 6.09 -6.35 -2.73
CA HIS A 92 5.83 -7.37 -1.70
C HIS A 92 4.39 -7.91 -1.73
N VAL A 93 3.43 -7.09 -2.16
CA VAL A 93 2.01 -7.47 -2.17
C VAL A 93 1.58 -8.15 -3.48
N PHE A 94 2.14 -7.73 -4.62
CA PHE A 94 1.64 -8.10 -5.95
C PHE A 94 2.68 -8.74 -6.89
N GLU A 95 3.98 -8.63 -6.61
CA GLU A 95 5.05 -9.19 -7.45
C GLU A 95 5.72 -10.41 -6.78
N GLN A 96 5.03 -11.03 -5.81
CA GLN A 96 5.40 -12.30 -5.17
C GLN A 96 4.45 -13.40 -5.61
N GLU A 97 4.79 -14.66 -5.30
CA GLU A 97 3.88 -15.79 -5.51
C GLU A 97 2.51 -15.50 -4.87
N PRO A 98 1.39 -15.76 -5.56
CA PRO A 98 0.07 -15.55 -5.01
C PRO A 98 -0.12 -16.33 -3.70
N VAL A 99 -0.63 -15.63 -2.69
CA VAL A 99 -1.05 -16.27 -1.44
C VAL A 99 -2.50 -16.74 -1.57
N PRO A 100 -2.91 -17.80 -0.85
CA PRO A 100 -4.30 -18.24 -0.83
C PRO A 100 -5.28 -17.11 -0.49
N ASP A 101 -6.50 -17.20 -1.01
CA ASP A 101 -7.59 -16.28 -0.68
C ASP A 101 -8.21 -16.65 0.66
N THR A 102 -7.42 -16.44 1.73
CA THR A 102 -7.86 -16.63 3.12
C THR A 102 -7.61 -15.37 3.93
N ALA A 103 -8.44 -15.16 4.96
CA ALA A 103 -8.30 -14.02 5.86
C ALA A 103 -6.93 -13.98 6.54
N GLU A 104 -6.38 -15.13 6.91
CA GLU A 104 -5.04 -15.24 7.48
C GLU A 104 -3.96 -14.76 6.50
N ALA A 105 -3.99 -15.26 5.26
CA ALA A 105 -3.00 -14.93 4.25
C ALA A 105 -3.06 -13.44 3.83
N LYS A 106 -4.26 -12.88 3.65
CA LYS A 106 -4.41 -11.45 3.34
C LYS A 106 -4.07 -10.57 4.55
N GLY A 107 -4.48 -10.97 5.75
CA GLY A 107 -4.21 -10.27 7.00
C GLY A 107 -2.73 -10.23 7.37
N ALA A 108 -1.95 -11.26 6.99
CA ALA A 108 -0.50 -11.33 7.22
C ALA A 108 0.27 -10.12 6.66
N ARG A 109 -0.24 -9.48 5.60
CA ARG A 109 0.33 -8.26 4.98
C ARG A 109 0.30 -7.04 5.90
N GLY A 110 -0.50 -7.08 6.97
CA GLY A 110 -0.59 -6.02 7.97
C GLY A 110 0.13 -6.34 9.28
N THR A 111 0.97 -7.38 9.30
CA THR A 111 1.77 -7.76 10.47
C THR A 111 3.09 -7.00 10.51
N ASP A 112 3.64 -6.80 11.71
CA ASP A 112 4.93 -6.14 11.90
C ASP A 112 6.05 -6.85 11.13
N ARG A 113 6.03 -8.19 11.10
CA ARG A 113 7.01 -8.98 10.33
C ARG A 113 6.96 -8.65 8.83
N PHE A 114 5.76 -8.58 8.25
CA PHE A 114 5.62 -8.25 6.82
C PHE A 114 6.08 -6.83 6.55
N VAL A 115 5.60 -5.86 7.34
CA VAL A 115 5.91 -4.45 7.14
C VAL A 115 7.39 -4.17 7.37
N ALA A 116 8.05 -4.82 8.34
CA ALA A 116 9.50 -4.73 8.55
C ALA A 116 10.29 -5.18 7.31
N GLY A 117 9.85 -6.23 6.62
CA GLY A 117 10.44 -6.68 5.35
C GLY A 117 10.30 -5.64 4.23
N VAL A 118 9.12 -5.01 4.14
CA VAL A 118 8.87 -3.92 3.19
C VAL A 118 9.75 -2.70 3.49
N LEU A 119 9.81 -2.28 4.76
CA LEU A 119 10.64 -1.15 5.21
C LEU A 119 12.12 -1.38 4.89
N THR A 120 12.62 -2.60 5.14
CA THR A 120 14.00 -2.98 4.80
C THR A 120 14.26 -2.83 3.30
N THR A 121 13.32 -3.28 2.45
CA THR A 121 13.41 -3.12 0.99
C THR A 121 13.42 -1.64 0.56
N ALA A 122 12.69 -0.78 1.28
CA ALA A 122 12.64 0.65 1.04
C ALA A 122 13.87 1.43 1.59
N GLY A 123 14.81 0.74 2.26
CA GLY A 123 15.95 1.34 2.92
C GLY A 123 15.58 2.15 4.17
N LEU A 124 14.53 1.71 4.90
CA LEU A 124 14.00 2.35 6.10
C LEU A 124 14.20 1.47 7.33
N PRO A 125 14.25 2.05 8.55
CA PRO A 125 14.34 1.28 9.79
C PRO A 125 13.17 0.29 9.92
N PRO A 126 13.42 -1.02 10.16
CA PRO A 126 12.37 -2.03 10.22
C PRO A 126 11.46 -1.93 11.45
N ALA A 127 11.80 -1.07 12.43
CA ALA A 127 11.06 -0.88 13.68
C ALA A 127 10.10 0.33 13.65
N LEU A 128 9.85 0.91 12.47
CA LEU A 128 8.91 2.01 12.28
C LEU A 128 7.44 1.59 12.41
#